data_AF-A0AA40TH38-F1
#
_entry.id   AF-A0AA40TH38-F1
#
_cell.length_a   1.000
_cell.length_b   1.000
_cell.length_c   1.000
_cell.angle_alpha   90.00
_cell.angle_beta   90.00
_cell.angle_gamma   90.00
#
_symmetry.space_group_name_H-M   'P 1'
#
loop_
_entity.id
_entity.type
_entity.pdbx_description
1 polymer ?
#
loop_
_entity_poly.entity_id
_entity_poly.type
_entity_poly.pdbx_seq_one_letter_code
_entity_poly.pdbx_strand_id
1 'polypeptide(L)'
;ARALLEHDWPLCRFLVEYYLKSERVKKNEKQSAREMELHMFRPAARNYVSRMTFHNVKTIERYFGAVLHIPPVWPVKPLGIIADWRNDLVHRNGVDEYDVPRVISAQQLQNALQKVSDLIEAAHLSLRLELDYFGNWRT
;
A
#
# COMPACT_ATOMS: atom_id res chain seq x y z
N ALA A 1 -2.70 6.54 -2.66
CA ALA A 1 -1.23 6.41 -2.62
C ALA A 1 -0.54 7.63 -3.24
N ARG A 2 -0.43 7.74 -4.59
CA ARG A 2 0.30 8.86 -5.23
C ARG A 2 -0.12 10.27 -4.77
N ALA A 3 -1.42 10.50 -4.57
CA ALA A 3 -1.94 11.79 -4.15
C ALA A 3 -1.40 12.26 -2.78
N LEU A 4 -1.04 11.33 -1.89
CA LEU A 4 -0.43 11.69 -0.60
C LEU A 4 0.91 12.40 -0.79
N LEU A 5 1.65 12.06 -1.86
CA LEU A 5 2.97 12.63 -2.15
C LEU A 5 2.91 14.07 -2.70
N GLU A 6 1.71 14.64 -2.89
CA GLU A 6 1.58 16.09 -3.13
C GLU A 6 1.93 16.91 -1.88
N HIS A 7 1.74 16.32 -0.70
CA HIS A 7 1.98 16.98 0.58
C HIS A 7 3.40 16.71 1.05
N ASP A 8 4.05 17.75 1.60
CA ASP A 8 5.47 17.69 1.96
C ASP A 8 5.77 16.68 3.06
N TRP A 9 4.87 16.52 4.04
CA TRP A 9 5.07 15.54 5.10
C TRP A 9 5.07 14.08 4.59
N PRO A 10 4.01 13.58 3.92
CA PRO A 10 4.05 12.25 3.33
C PRO A 10 5.20 12.05 2.34
N LEU A 11 5.59 13.09 1.60
CA LEU A 11 6.72 13.04 0.66
C LEU A 11 8.07 12.89 1.39
N CYS A 12 8.31 13.67 2.44
CA CYS A 12 9.50 13.58 3.29
C CYS A 12 9.59 12.21 3.97
N ARG A 13 8.47 11.75 4.55
CA ARG A 13 8.37 10.42 5.15
C ARG A 13 8.61 9.31 4.13
N PHE A 14 8.03 9.42 2.93
CA PHE A 14 8.28 8.48 1.86
C PHE A 14 9.77 8.43 1.50
N LEU A 15 10.45 9.58 1.39
CA LEU A 15 11.89 9.63 1.12
C LEU A 15 12.68 8.87 2.19
N VAL A 16 12.52 9.24 3.46
CA VAL A 16 13.35 8.76 4.58
C VAL A 16 13.01 7.34 5.01
N GLU A 17 11.72 7.07 5.21
CA GLU A 17 11.24 5.82 5.83
C GLU A 17 10.97 4.71 4.82
N TYR A 18 10.78 5.06 3.55
CA TYR A 18 10.42 4.07 2.53
C TYR A 18 11.48 3.95 1.43
N TYR A 19 11.75 5.04 0.69
CA TYR A 19 12.56 5.04 -0.53
C TYR A 19 14.05 4.76 -0.24
N LEU A 20 14.64 5.49 0.70
CA LEU A 20 16.06 5.31 1.06
C LEU A 20 16.33 3.94 1.72
N LYS A 21 15.34 3.37 2.40
CA LYS A 21 15.38 2.03 3.02
C LYS A 21 15.01 0.90 2.04
N SER A 22 14.69 1.22 0.78
CA SER A 22 14.33 0.21 -0.22
C SER A 22 15.57 -0.44 -0.83
N GLU A 23 15.64 -1.77 -0.84
CA GLU A 23 16.71 -2.52 -1.53
C GLU A 23 16.59 -2.43 -3.06
N ARG A 24 15.41 -2.07 -3.57
CA ARG A 24 15.14 -1.96 -5.01
C ARG A 24 15.70 -0.69 -5.63
N VAL A 25 16.13 0.27 -4.82
CA VAL A 25 16.67 1.56 -5.29
C VAL A 25 18.19 1.52 -5.25
N LYS A 26 18.84 1.92 -6.33
CA LYS A 26 20.30 1.88 -6.44
C LYS A 26 20.96 2.93 -5.54
N LYS A 27 22.21 2.68 -5.13
CA LYS A 27 22.95 3.57 -4.21
C LYS A 27 23.11 5.00 -4.76
N ASN A 28 23.36 5.14 -6.05
CA ASN A 28 23.46 6.45 -6.72
C ASN A 28 22.12 7.19 -6.71
N GLU A 29 21.00 6.52 -6.99
CA GLU A 29 19.65 7.12 -6.93
C GLU A 29 19.30 7.59 -5.52
N LYS A 30 19.69 6.81 -4.48
CA LYS A 30 19.54 7.22 -3.08
C LYS A 30 20.37 8.44 -2.74
N GLN A 31 21.59 8.54 -3.28
CA GLN A 31 22.44 9.70 -3.04
C GLN A 31 21.84 10.95 -3.70
N SER A 32 21.43 10.86 -4.96
CA SER A 32 20.76 11.98 -5.66
C SER A 32 19.47 12.41 -4.94
N ALA A 33 18.68 11.46 -4.43
CA ALA A 33 17.46 11.76 -3.69
C ALA A 33 17.71 12.43 -2.32
N ARG A 34 18.90 12.26 -1.73
CA ARG A 34 19.29 12.93 -0.47
C ARG A 34 19.77 14.36 -0.68
N GLU A 35 20.43 14.61 -1.79
CA GLU A 35 21.04 15.90 -2.11
C GLU A 35 20.05 16.86 -2.78
N MET A 36 18.99 16.34 -3.41
CA MET A 36 17.98 17.17 -4.05
C MET A 36 16.98 17.75 -3.05
N GLU A 37 16.52 18.96 -3.37
CA GLU A 37 15.38 19.59 -2.69
C GLU A 37 14.12 18.70 -2.78
N LEU A 38 13.33 18.67 -1.71
CA LEU A 38 12.19 17.75 -1.58
C LEU A 38 11.17 17.91 -2.72
N HIS A 39 10.92 19.14 -3.17
CA HIS A 39 9.99 19.40 -4.27
C HIS A 39 10.49 18.84 -5.62
N MET A 40 11.81 18.79 -5.84
CA MET A 40 12.42 18.18 -7.04
C MET A 40 12.34 16.66 -7.01
N PHE A 41 12.27 16.05 -5.81
CA PHE A 41 12.07 14.61 -5.64
C PHE A 41 10.64 14.16 -5.94
N ARG A 42 9.64 15.05 -5.82
CA ARG A 42 8.21 14.72 -5.94
C ARG A 42 7.85 13.94 -7.23
N PRO A 43 8.31 14.32 -8.44
CA PRO A 43 8.02 13.56 -9.65
C PRO A 43 8.60 12.14 -9.61
N ALA A 44 9.82 11.98 -9.09
CA ALA A 44 10.47 10.67 -8.96
C ALA A 44 9.73 9.77 -7.96
N ALA A 45 9.31 10.32 -6.82
CA ALA A 45 8.50 9.62 -5.82
C ALA A 45 7.16 9.13 -6.40
N ARG A 46 6.46 10.01 -7.14
CA ARG A 46 5.18 9.65 -7.79
C ARG A 46 5.36 8.59 -8.87
N ASN A 47 6.43 8.66 -9.66
CA ASN A 47 6.76 7.65 -10.67
C ASN A 47 7.19 6.31 -10.03
N TYR A 48 7.84 6.34 -8.87
CA TYR A 48 8.12 5.11 -8.11
C TYR A 48 6.81 4.44 -7.66
N VAL A 49 5.93 5.21 -7.01
CA VAL A 49 4.65 4.70 -6.49
C VAL A 49 3.68 4.30 -7.60
N SER A 50 3.74 4.92 -8.79
CA SER A 50 2.90 4.50 -9.93
C SER A 50 3.24 3.10 -10.44
N ARG A 51 4.46 2.63 -10.22
CA ARG A 51 4.92 1.28 -10.57
C ARG A 51 4.67 0.26 -9.47
N MET A 52 4.22 0.72 -8.29
CA MET A 52 3.87 -0.16 -7.19
C MET A 52 2.47 -0.75 -7.40
N THR A 53 2.33 -2.02 -7.02
CA THR A 53 1.04 -2.69 -6.95
C THR A 53 0.72 -2.99 -5.49
N PHE A 54 -0.45 -2.54 -5.03
CA PHE A 54 -0.93 -2.71 -3.66
C PHE A 54 -1.76 -4.00 -3.52
N HIS A 55 -1.30 -5.09 -4.13
CA HIS A 55 -1.93 -6.41 -4.00
C HIS A 55 -1.39 -7.19 -2.79
N ASN A 56 -0.24 -6.77 -2.24
CA ASN A 56 0.43 -7.43 -1.12
C ASN A 56 0.22 -6.63 0.15
N VAL A 57 -0.29 -7.31 1.19
CA VAL A 57 -0.50 -6.78 2.53
C VAL A 57 0.74 -6.07 3.09
N LYS A 58 1.92 -6.70 2.96
CA LYS A 58 3.19 -6.12 3.44
C LYS A 58 3.52 -4.81 2.72
N THR A 59 3.19 -4.69 1.44
CA THR A 59 3.40 -3.46 0.67
C THR A 59 2.46 -2.36 1.14
N ILE A 60 1.19 -2.69 1.41
CA ILE A 60 0.21 -1.75 1.95
C ILE A 60 0.67 -1.25 3.32
N GLU A 61 0.95 -2.15 4.27
CA GLU A 61 1.37 -1.81 5.62
C GLU A 61 2.66 -0.99 5.63
N ARG A 62 3.68 -1.43 4.88
CA ARG A 62 4.97 -0.72 4.82
C ARG A 62 4.83 0.68 4.22
N TYR A 63 4.04 0.83 3.16
CA TYR A 63 3.89 2.13 2.51
C TYR A 63 3.07 3.08 3.36
N PHE A 64 1.85 2.70 3.73
CA PHE A 64 0.95 3.59 4.46
C PHE A 64 1.39 3.83 5.90
N GLY A 65 2.02 2.84 6.55
CA GLY A 65 2.67 3.03 7.85
C GLY A 65 3.89 3.94 7.82
N ALA A 66 4.55 4.10 6.66
CA ALA A 66 5.64 5.05 6.51
C ALA A 66 5.13 6.49 6.30
N VAL A 67 4.14 6.67 5.43
CA VAL A 67 3.77 8.00 4.87
C VAL A 67 2.65 8.73 5.61
N LEU A 68 1.79 8.04 6.37
CA LEU A 68 0.72 8.67 7.14
C LEU A 68 1.24 9.14 8.51
N HIS A 69 0.68 10.22 9.05
CA HIS A 69 0.98 10.68 10.40
C HIS A 69 0.52 9.66 11.44
N ILE A 70 -0.68 9.11 11.24
CA ILE A 70 -1.25 8.08 12.10
C ILE A 70 -1.11 6.74 11.37
N PRO A 71 -0.21 5.84 11.82
CA PRO A 71 -0.06 4.53 11.21
C PRO A 71 -1.40 3.78 11.22
N PRO A 72 -1.92 3.37 10.05
CA PRO A 72 -3.24 2.78 9.98
C PRO A 72 -3.25 1.34 10.51
N VAL A 73 -4.24 1.02 11.34
CA VAL A 73 -4.52 -0.36 11.77
C VAL A 73 -5.65 -0.92 10.90
N TRP A 74 -5.29 -1.38 9.70
CA TRP A 74 -6.26 -1.89 8.74
C TRP A 74 -6.42 -3.41 8.84
N PRO A 75 -7.63 -3.96 8.58
CA PRO A 75 -7.87 -5.41 8.57
C PRO A 75 -7.33 -6.04 7.29
N VAL A 76 -6.01 -6.02 7.09
CA VAL A 76 -5.34 -6.47 5.86
C VAL A 76 -5.07 -7.97 5.83
N LYS A 77 -5.05 -8.64 6.99
CA LYS A 77 -4.79 -10.09 7.08
C LYS A 77 -5.68 -10.94 6.13
N PRO A 78 -7.00 -10.70 6.02
CA PRO A 78 -7.86 -11.45 5.11
C PRO A 78 -7.47 -11.33 3.63
N LEU A 79 -6.79 -10.25 3.22
CA LEU A 79 -6.38 -10.08 1.82
C LEU A 79 -5.35 -11.12 1.38
N GLY A 80 -4.53 -11.64 2.30
CA GLY A 80 -3.58 -12.71 1.97
C GLY A 80 -4.30 -13.95 1.44
N ILE A 81 -5.28 -14.42 2.23
CA ILE A 81 -6.10 -15.59 1.88
C ILE A 81 -6.87 -15.35 0.57
N ILE A 82 -7.45 -14.15 0.40
CA ILE A 82 -8.18 -13.80 -0.84
C ILE A 82 -7.24 -13.76 -2.05
N ALA A 83 -6.01 -13.26 -1.88
CA ALA A 83 -5.00 -13.24 -2.94
C ALA A 83 -4.52 -14.65 -3.31
N ASP A 84 -4.42 -15.56 -2.34
CA ASP A 84 -4.09 -16.96 -2.56
C ASP A 84 -5.18 -17.65 -3.37
N TRP A 85 -6.45 -17.48 -2.98
CA TRP A 85 -7.58 -18.01 -3.75
C TRP A 85 -7.63 -17.47 -5.17
N ARG A 86 -7.38 -16.17 -5.37
CA ARG A 86 -7.26 -15.59 -6.71
C ARG A 86 -6.15 -16.27 -7.50
N ASN A 87 -4.97 -16.47 -6.90
CA ASN A 87 -3.86 -17.12 -7.58
C ASN A 87 -4.18 -18.56 -7.98
N ASP A 88 -4.83 -19.32 -7.09
CA ASP A 88 -5.24 -20.69 -7.37
C ASP A 88 -6.20 -20.74 -8.56
N LEU A 89 -7.21 -19.87 -8.55
CA LEU A 89 -8.23 -19.82 -9.60
C LEU A 89 -7.70 -19.30 -10.95
N VAL A 90 -6.82 -18.30 -10.93
CA VAL A 90 -6.40 -17.59 -12.16
C VAL A 90 -5.10 -18.15 -12.74
N HIS A 91 -4.20 -18.66 -11.90
CA HIS A 91 -2.85 -19.05 -12.31
C HIS A 91 -2.57 -20.55 -12.16
N ARG A 92 -3.31 -21.26 -11.30
CA ARG A 92 -3.18 -22.71 -11.11
C ARG A 92 -4.39 -23.49 -11.65
N ASN A 93 -5.18 -22.91 -12.55
CA ASN A 93 -6.36 -23.57 -13.14
C ASN A 93 -7.37 -24.11 -12.11
N GLY A 94 -7.50 -23.43 -10.96
CA GLY A 94 -8.46 -23.80 -9.93
C GLY A 94 -7.99 -24.89 -8.97
N VAL A 95 -6.69 -25.18 -8.89
CA VAL A 95 -6.11 -26.02 -7.82
C VAL A 95 -5.18 -25.20 -6.93
N ASP A 96 -4.94 -25.67 -5.71
CA ASP A 96 -4.03 -25.01 -4.77
C ASP A 96 -2.58 -25.48 -4.88
N GLU A 97 -1.74 -25.11 -3.92
CA GLU A 97 -0.32 -25.49 -3.91
C GLU A 97 -0.04 -26.98 -3.74
N TYR A 98 -1.06 -27.76 -3.34
CA TYR A 98 -1.00 -29.20 -3.16
C TYR A 98 -1.81 -29.95 -4.23
N ASP A 99 -2.13 -29.28 -5.35
CA ASP A 99 -2.97 -29.79 -6.44
C ASP A 99 -4.40 -30.18 -6.01
N VAL A 100 -4.90 -29.58 -4.93
CA VAL A 100 -6.27 -29.82 -4.46
C VAL A 100 -7.23 -28.83 -5.14
N PRO A 101 -8.35 -29.29 -5.73
CA PRO A 101 -9.36 -28.41 -6.32
C PRO A 101 -9.87 -27.36 -5.34
N ARG A 102 -9.77 -26.09 -5.74
CA ARG A 102 -10.26 -24.95 -4.97
C ARG A 102 -11.73 -24.70 -5.33
N VAL A 103 -12.63 -25.06 -4.42
CA VAL A 103 -14.06 -24.74 -4.51
C VAL A 103 -14.36 -23.57 -3.56
N ILE A 104 -14.95 -22.49 -4.08
CA ILE A 104 -15.41 -21.35 -3.28
C ILE A 104 -16.93 -21.41 -3.16
N SER A 105 -17.43 -21.55 -1.92
CA SER A 105 -18.85 -21.46 -1.63
C SER A 105 -19.37 -20.02 -1.70
N ALA A 106 -20.68 -19.85 -1.90
CA ALA A 106 -21.32 -18.53 -1.87
C ALA A 106 -21.04 -17.77 -0.56
N GLN A 107 -21.02 -18.48 0.58
CA GLN A 107 -20.70 -17.89 1.88
C GLN A 107 -19.26 -17.39 1.95
N GLN A 108 -18.29 -18.15 1.41
CA GLN A 108 -16.89 -17.74 1.37
C GLN A 108 -16.69 -16.52 0.47
N LEU A 109 -17.38 -16.46 -0.67
CA LEU A 109 -17.38 -15.29 -1.54
C LEU A 109 -17.96 -14.07 -0.83
N GLN A 110 -19.12 -14.20 -0.19
CA GLN A 110 -19.75 -13.11 0.56
C GLN A 110 -18.84 -12.61 1.69
N ASN A 111 -18.22 -13.52 2.45
CA ASN A 111 -17.28 -13.17 3.50
C ASN A 111 -16.06 -12.43 2.94
N ALA A 112 -15.50 -12.88 1.81
CA ALA A 112 -14.37 -12.21 1.16
C ALA A 112 -14.72 -10.79 0.72
N LEU A 113 -15.90 -10.61 0.09
CA LEU A 113 -16.41 -9.30 -0.29
C LEU A 113 -16.57 -8.39 0.93
N GLN A 114 -17.16 -8.89 2.02
CA GLN A 114 -17.30 -8.11 3.25
C GLN A 114 -15.94 -7.68 3.81
N LYS A 115 -14.94 -8.57 3.83
CA LYS A 115 -13.59 -8.20 4.30
C LYS A 115 -12.89 -7.17 3.44
N VAL A 116 -13.12 -7.19 2.13
CA VAL A 116 -12.62 -6.12 1.23
C VAL A 116 -13.34 -4.81 1.52
N SER A 117 -14.66 -4.83 1.73
CA SER A 117 -15.44 -3.64 2.11
C SER A 117 -14.96 -3.06 3.45
N ASP A 118 -14.81 -3.89 4.49
CA ASP A 118 -14.31 -3.49 5.82
C ASP A 118 -12.95 -2.78 5.70
N LEU A 119 -12.06 -3.28 4.82
CA LEU A 119 -10.77 -2.67 4.56
C LEU A 119 -10.90 -1.32 3.85
N ILE A 120 -11.74 -1.22 2.82
CA ILE A 120 -11.97 0.03 2.09
C ILE A 120 -12.52 1.10 3.03
N GLU A 121 -13.46 0.74 3.90
CA GLU A 121 -14.03 1.64 4.90
C GLU A 121 -12.98 2.09 5.92
N ALA A 122 -12.20 1.17 6.48
CA ALA A 122 -11.12 1.49 7.42
C ALA A 122 -10.07 2.42 6.78
N ALA A 123 -9.71 2.16 5.52
CA ALA A 123 -8.79 3.00 4.76
C ALA A 123 -9.38 4.39 4.48
N HIS A 124 -10.65 4.45 4.07
CA HIS A 124 -11.35 5.71 3.85
C HIS A 124 -11.38 6.57 5.11
N LEU A 125 -11.76 5.99 6.25
CA LEU A 125 -11.77 6.67 7.55
C LEU A 125 -10.38 7.17 7.93
N SER A 126 -9.35 6.34 7.79
CA SER A 126 -7.97 6.73 8.13
C SER A 126 -7.48 7.88 7.26
N LEU A 127 -7.72 7.83 5.95
CA LEU A 127 -7.33 8.89 5.01
C LEU A 127 -8.12 10.18 5.23
N ARG A 128 -9.39 10.08 5.62
CA ARG A 128 -10.20 11.24 5.98
C ARG A 128 -9.68 11.90 7.25
N LEU A 129 -9.38 11.13 8.30
CA LEU A 129 -8.79 11.65 9.53
C LEU A 129 -7.43 12.29 9.26
N GLU A 130 -6.59 11.68 8.42
CA GLU A 130 -5.33 12.26 8.00
C GLU A 130 -5.53 13.67 7.39
N LEU A 131 -6.52 13.83 6.51
CA LEU A 131 -6.85 15.12 5.91
C LEU A 131 -7.45 16.10 6.94
N ASP A 132 -8.35 15.64 7.80
CA ASP A 132 -9.02 16.49 8.78
C ASP A 132 -8.02 17.04 9.82
N TYR A 133 -7.03 16.24 10.23
CA TYR A 133 -6.01 16.67 11.19
C TYR A 133 -4.81 17.39 10.54
N PHE A 134 -4.39 16.98 9.33
CA PHE A 134 -3.11 17.40 8.74
C PHE A 134 -3.22 18.01 7.34
N GLY A 135 -4.41 18.01 6.71
CA GLY A 135 -4.62 18.49 5.33
C GLY A 135 -4.56 20.01 5.16
N ASN A 136 -4.59 20.78 6.24
CA ASN A 136 -4.72 22.25 6.22
C ASN A 136 -3.46 23.02 6.67
N TRP A 137 -2.25 22.51 6.38
CA TRP A 137 -0.99 23.25 6.65
C TRP A 137 -0.76 23.64 8.11
N ARG A 138 -1.37 22.93 9.07
CA ARG A 138 -0.96 23.05 10.48
C ARG A 138 0.42 22.42 10.58
N THR A 139 1.39 23.31 10.53
CA THR A 139 2.83 23.11 10.69
C THR A 139 3.15 22.54 12.05
#